data_AF-A0A377KPS7-F1
#
_entry.id   AF-A0A377KPS7-F1
#
_cell.length_a   1.000
_cell.length_b   1.000
_cell.length_c   1.000
_cell.angle_alpha   90.00
_cell.angle_beta   90.00
_cell.angle_gamma   90.00
#
_symmetry.space_group_name_H-M   'P 1'
#
loop_
_entity.id
_entity.type
_entity.pdbx_description
1 polymer ?
#
loop_
_entity_poly.entity_id
_entity_poly.type
_entity_poly.pdbx_seq_one_letter_code
_entity_poly.pdbx_strand_id
1 'polypeptide(L)'
;MSTFLILVGFFGFLFGVCFLVYSFFSKKKRSKKKISIGILVAFIVMVIGGALAPPTTGQADVHKDAKSSSSSVSVSSESREKDEKKAKELAKKKKAEEQKAKEEAEKKHQEEQKAKEAEKKRQEEQKAKEAEKKRQEEQKAKEAEKKRQEEINQKTSTAKTILEQAEANPTRDNYNAALSAIQSIPGGNQELLNRLVNVDSTIKSNEAAEAERQKQQAAEAQRQAQEQQAAEAQRQAEQQNNSYTVDGQWSIAANGMVFARSDSGKYYSRVTNPNNYQYMTQIDADNAGYSRAPRGNQYARP
;
A
#
# COMPACT_ATOMS: atom_id res chain seq x y z
N MET A 1 -6.43 -36.31 41.82
CA MET A 1 -5.96 -34.90 41.84
C MET A 1 -5.37 -34.46 40.49
N SER A 2 -4.55 -35.28 39.81
CA SER A 2 -3.97 -34.96 38.50
C SER A 2 -5.00 -34.72 37.37
N THR A 3 -6.06 -35.53 37.31
CA THR A 3 -7.14 -35.38 36.31
C THR A 3 -7.93 -34.07 36.45
N PHE A 4 -8.09 -33.57 37.68
CA PHE A 4 -8.76 -32.29 37.95
C PHE A 4 -7.89 -31.10 37.49
N LEU A 5 -6.58 -31.18 37.68
CA LEU A 5 -5.64 -30.13 37.21
C LEU A 5 -5.57 -30.05 35.69
N ILE A 6 -5.63 -31.20 35.00
CA ILE A 6 -5.66 -31.25 33.53
C ILE A 6 -6.98 -30.69 32.99
N LEU A 7 -8.12 -31.00 33.63
CA LEU A 7 -9.43 -30.46 33.25
C LEU A 7 -9.52 -28.94 33.47
N VAL A 8 -9.04 -28.44 34.61
CA VAL A 8 -8.99 -26.99 34.89
C VAL A 8 -8.06 -26.26 33.92
N GLY A 9 -6.92 -26.88 33.58
CA GLY A 9 -6.00 -26.36 32.56
C GLY A 9 -6.61 -26.35 31.15
N PHE A 10 -7.37 -27.39 30.78
CA PHE A 10 -8.04 -27.48 29.48
C PHE A 10 -9.17 -26.46 29.34
N PHE A 11 -9.98 -26.26 30.39
CA PHE A 11 -11.00 -25.20 30.42
C PHE A 11 -10.38 -23.80 30.40
N GLY A 12 -9.27 -23.57 31.10
CA GLY A 12 -8.52 -22.30 31.04
C GLY A 12 -7.94 -22.03 29.65
N PHE A 13 -7.44 -23.07 28.97
CA PHE A 13 -6.94 -22.99 27.61
C PHE A 13 -8.05 -22.68 26.61
N LEU A 14 -9.19 -23.37 26.71
CA LEU A 14 -10.38 -23.09 25.89
C LEU A 14 -10.90 -21.66 26.10
N PHE A 15 -11.00 -21.19 27.34
CA PHE A 15 -11.38 -19.81 27.63
C PHE A 15 -10.37 -18.80 27.09
N GLY A 16 -9.07 -19.08 27.20
CA GLY A 16 -8.01 -18.24 26.66
C GLY A 16 -8.07 -18.11 25.14
N VAL A 17 -8.27 -19.22 24.43
CA VAL A 17 -8.40 -19.23 22.97
C VAL A 17 -9.69 -18.52 22.52
N CYS A 18 -10.83 -18.79 23.17
CA CYS A 18 -12.09 -18.08 22.90
C CYS A 18 -11.97 -16.57 23.16
N PHE A 19 -11.27 -16.16 24.22
CA PHE A 19 -11.04 -14.74 24.54
C PHE A 19 -10.13 -14.05 23.51
N LEU A 20 -9.14 -14.77 22.97
CA LEU A 20 -8.21 -14.28 21.95
C LEU A 20 -8.91 -14.08 20.60
N VAL A 21 -9.79 -15.02 20.23
CA VAL A 21 -10.65 -14.91 19.03
C VAL A 21 -11.69 -13.78 19.19
N TYR A 22 -12.33 -13.67 20.35
CA TYR A 22 -13.26 -12.57 20.65
C TYR A 22 -12.59 -11.19 20.61
N SER A 23 -11.33 -11.09 21.07
CA SER A 23 -10.54 -9.86 21.00
C SER A 23 -10.12 -9.49 19.58
N PHE A 24 -10.07 -10.45 18.65
CA PHE A 24 -9.75 -10.19 17.23
C PHE A 24 -10.97 -9.71 16.44
N PHE A 25 -12.17 -10.16 16.80
CA PHE A 25 -13.42 -9.79 16.10
C PHE A 25 -14.17 -8.60 16.71
N SER A 26 -13.87 -8.21 17.95
CA SER A 26 -14.54 -7.09 18.60
C SER A 26 -13.91 -5.75 18.20
N LYS A 27 -14.62 -4.94 17.41
CA LYS A 27 -14.21 -3.62 16.87
C LYS A 27 -14.01 -2.49 17.92
N LYS A 28 -13.59 -2.81 19.15
CA LYS A 28 -13.31 -1.81 20.18
C LYS A 28 -11.79 -1.61 20.29
N LYS A 29 -11.31 -0.40 19.94
CA LYS A 29 -9.89 0.02 20.04
C LYS A 29 -9.39 -0.10 21.49
N ARG A 30 -8.94 -1.29 21.90
CA ARG A 30 -8.14 -1.46 23.11
C ARG A 30 -6.67 -1.29 22.75
N SER A 31 -5.97 -0.47 23.52
CA SER A 31 -4.56 -0.12 23.30
C SER A 31 -3.69 -1.37 23.27
N LYS A 32 -3.09 -1.66 22.10
CA LYS A 32 -2.25 -2.83 21.82
C LYS A 32 -1.15 -3.10 22.88
N LYS A 33 -0.74 -2.07 23.62
CA LYS A 33 0.27 -2.13 24.70
C LYS A 33 -0.16 -2.94 25.95
N LYS A 34 -1.46 -3.05 26.26
CA LYS A 34 -1.93 -3.76 27.47
C LYS A 34 -2.26 -5.24 27.24
N ILE A 35 -2.53 -5.63 25.99
CA ILE A 35 -2.88 -7.01 25.62
C ILE A 35 -1.61 -7.85 25.37
N SER A 36 -0.57 -7.26 24.77
CA SER A 36 0.72 -7.95 24.56
C SER A 36 1.40 -8.32 25.88
N ILE A 37 1.27 -7.48 26.91
CA ILE A 37 1.83 -7.76 28.25
C ILE A 37 1.18 -9.01 28.88
N GLY A 38 -0.14 -9.19 28.72
CA GLY A 38 -0.87 -10.32 29.30
C GLY A 38 -0.51 -11.64 28.63
N ILE A 39 -0.32 -11.63 27.30
CA ILE A 39 0.09 -12.82 26.54
C ILE A 39 1.54 -13.22 26.87
N LEU A 40 2.44 -12.24 27.01
CA LEU A 40 3.83 -12.48 27.40
C LEU A 40 3.95 -13.09 28.80
N VAL A 41 3.20 -12.54 29.78
CA VAL A 41 3.20 -13.04 31.16
C VAL A 41 2.60 -14.45 31.24
N ALA A 42 1.52 -14.74 30.49
CA ALA A 42 0.93 -16.07 30.44
C ALA A 42 1.89 -17.12 29.82
N PHE A 43 2.66 -16.73 28.80
CA PHE A 43 3.64 -17.60 28.17
C PHE A 43 4.81 -17.92 29.12
N ILE A 44 5.27 -16.94 29.89
CA ILE A 44 6.34 -17.13 30.88
C ILE A 44 5.88 -18.06 32.02
N VAL A 45 4.63 -17.92 32.50
CA VAL A 45 4.07 -18.80 33.55
C VAL A 45 3.92 -20.25 33.04
N MET A 46 3.58 -20.45 31.76
CA MET A 46 3.48 -21.77 31.15
C MET A 46 4.85 -22.47 31.02
N VAL A 47 5.90 -21.72 30.69
CA VAL A 47 7.27 -22.27 30.57
C VAL A 47 7.85 -22.60 31.94
N ILE A 48 7.59 -21.80 32.97
CA ILE A 48 8.05 -22.06 34.34
C ILE A 48 7.24 -23.18 35.01
N GLY A 49 5.94 -23.28 34.73
CA GLY A 49 5.07 -24.34 35.26
C GLY A 49 5.42 -25.75 34.76
N GLY A 50 6.09 -25.87 33.62
CA GLY A 50 6.54 -27.16 33.07
C GLY A 50 7.79 -27.74 33.75
N ALA A 51 8.58 -26.93 34.47
CA ALA A 51 9.88 -27.33 35.01
C ALA A 51 9.85 -27.87 36.46
N LEU A 52 8.69 -27.88 37.13
CA LEU A 52 8.52 -28.28 38.54
C LEU A 52 7.84 -29.65 38.74
N ALA A 53 7.72 -30.48 37.70
CA ALA A 53 7.27 -31.85 37.84
C ALA A 53 8.45 -32.77 38.25
N PRO A 54 8.38 -33.49 39.40
CA PRO A 54 9.47 -34.38 39.82
C PRO A 54 9.55 -35.65 38.95
N PRO A 55 10.75 -36.25 38.78
CA PRO A 55 10.91 -37.56 38.17
C PRO A 55 10.68 -38.66 39.22
N THR A 56 9.76 -39.60 38.97
CA THR A 56 9.62 -40.81 39.79
C THR A 56 10.22 -42.02 39.08
N THR A 57 11.38 -42.40 39.59
CA THR A 57 12.05 -43.70 39.53
C THR A 57 11.12 -44.85 39.95
N GLY A 58 11.26 -46.00 39.28
CA GLY A 58 10.66 -47.26 39.72
C GLY A 58 11.11 -48.45 38.86
N GLN A 59 12.36 -48.87 39.01
CA GLN A 59 12.75 -50.29 38.87
C GLN A 59 14.13 -50.52 39.50
N ALA A 60 14.14 -51.23 40.62
CA ALA A 60 15.29 -51.93 41.17
C ALA A 60 15.14 -53.43 40.84
N ASP A 61 16.25 -54.13 41.04
CA ASP A 61 16.45 -55.60 41.03
C ASP A 61 16.93 -56.23 39.71
N VAL A 62 18.25 -56.16 39.51
CA VAL A 62 19.02 -57.25 38.87
C VAL A 62 20.06 -57.73 39.89
N HIS A 63 19.93 -58.99 40.28
CA HIS A 63 20.77 -59.70 41.22
C HIS A 63 21.93 -60.40 40.49
N LYS A 64 23.16 -60.04 40.91
CA LYS A 64 24.43 -60.79 41.08
C LYS A 64 24.88 -61.92 40.13
N ASP A 65 26.17 -61.81 39.85
CA ASP A 65 27.14 -62.68 39.17
C ASP A 65 27.41 -64.10 39.75
N ALA A 66 28.21 -64.82 38.95
CA ALA A 66 29.16 -65.93 39.25
C ALA A 66 28.62 -67.35 38.97
N LYS A 67 29.13 -68.11 37.97
CA LYS A 67 30.48 -68.67 37.70
C LYS A 67 30.68 -70.07 38.32
N SER A 68 31.27 -70.96 37.51
CA SER A 68 31.82 -72.30 37.79
C SER A 68 30.80 -73.44 37.87
N SER A 69 31.05 -74.70 37.52
CA SER A 69 32.04 -75.43 36.71
C SER A 69 31.72 -76.92 36.90
N SER A 70 31.86 -77.74 35.86
CA SER A 70 32.33 -79.14 35.90
C SER A 70 31.61 -80.24 36.71
N SER A 71 31.05 -81.20 35.93
CA SER A 71 31.25 -82.67 35.93
C SER A 71 30.81 -83.64 37.06
N SER A 72 30.40 -84.82 36.55
CA SER A 72 30.45 -86.20 37.10
C SER A 72 29.16 -86.75 37.76
N VAL A 73 28.46 -87.71 37.11
CA VAL A 73 28.38 -89.20 37.33
C VAL A 73 27.80 -89.59 38.71
N SER A 74 26.98 -90.61 38.97
CA SER A 74 26.38 -91.77 38.28
C SER A 74 25.53 -92.58 39.30
N VAL A 75 24.74 -93.57 38.82
CA VAL A 75 24.20 -94.77 39.54
C VAL A 75 22.83 -94.60 40.25
N SER A 76 21.71 -95.13 39.70
CA SER A 76 21.11 -96.50 39.86
C SER A 76 20.51 -96.71 41.27
N SER A 77 19.37 -97.34 41.55
CA SER A 77 18.38 -98.19 40.86
C SER A 77 17.27 -98.54 41.89
N GLU A 78 16.05 -98.82 41.39
CA GLU A 78 14.99 -99.74 41.91
C GLU A 78 14.42 -99.53 43.34
N SER A 79 13.11 -99.59 43.63
CA SER A 79 12.07 -100.57 43.24
C SER A 79 10.67 -99.99 43.59
N ARG A 80 9.69 -99.94 42.68
CA ARG A 80 8.44 -100.76 42.61
C ARG A 80 7.91 -101.23 43.98
N GLU A 81 6.64 -101.04 44.32
CA GLU A 81 5.46 -101.66 43.66
C GLU A 81 4.13 -101.11 44.25
N LYS A 82 3.01 -101.37 43.54
CA LYS A 82 1.60 -100.96 43.77
C LYS A 82 1.20 -99.52 43.40
N ASP A 83 0.74 -99.31 42.16
CA ASP A 83 -0.61 -98.76 41.87
C ASP A 83 -0.91 -98.70 40.35
N GLU A 84 -0.98 -99.85 39.68
CA GLU A 84 -1.05 -99.91 38.20
C GLU A 84 -2.47 -99.78 37.61
N LYS A 85 -3.49 -99.36 38.39
CA LYS A 85 -4.84 -99.10 37.85
C LYS A 85 -5.40 -97.69 38.06
N LYS A 86 -4.80 -96.84 38.91
CA LYS A 86 -5.12 -95.39 38.96
C LYS A 86 -4.26 -94.53 38.02
N ALA A 87 -3.09 -95.01 37.58
CA ALA A 87 -2.18 -94.25 36.73
C ALA A 87 -2.62 -94.16 35.25
N LYS A 88 -3.29 -95.19 34.70
CA LYS A 88 -3.73 -95.19 33.28
C LYS A 88 -4.94 -94.29 33.01
N GLU A 89 -5.83 -94.09 33.98
CA GLU A 89 -6.98 -93.18 33.85
C GLU A 89 -6.58 -91.71 34.04
N LEU A 90 -5.70 -91.42 35.01
CA LEU A 90 -5.09 -90.09 35.20
C LEU A 90 -4.19 -89.68 34.02
N ALA A 91 -3.48 -90.63 33.39
CA ALA A 91 -2.65 -90.35 32.21
C ALA A 91 -3.47 -90.12 30.93
N LYS A 92 -4.61 -90.81 30.75
CA LYS A 92 -5.53 -90.55 29.62
C LYS A 92 -6.27 -89.22 29.79
N LYS A 93 -6.67 -88.88 31.01
CA LYS A 93 -7.33 -87.59 31.33
C LYS A 93 -6.35 -86.41 31.22
N LYS A 94 -5.10 -86.55 31.68
CA LYS A 94 -4.02 -85.55 31.46
C LYS A 94 -3.65 -85.37 30.00
N LYS A 95 -3.59 -86.43 29.17
CA LYS A 95 -3.31 -86.29 27.73
C LYS A 95 -4.45 -85.62 26.96
N ALA A 96 -5.71 -85.88 27.32
CA ALA A 96 -6.86 -85.23 26.70
C ALA A 96 -6.99 -83.75 27.12
N GLU A 97 -6.64 -83.41 28.36
CA GLU A 97 -6.60 -82.03 28.87
C GLU A 97 -5.40 -81.25 28.30
N GLU A 98 -4.24 -81.88 28.13
CA GLU A 98 -3.07 -81.28 27.49
C GLU A 98 -3.29 -81.04 25.98
N GLN A 99 -3.98 -81.93 25.29
CA GLN A 99 -4.36 -81.71 23.88
C GLN A 99 -5.39 -80.59 23.73
N LYS A 100 -6.42 -80.52 24.58
CA LYS A 100 -7.35 -79.37 24.58
C LYS A 100 -6.66 -78.06 24.95
N ALA A 101 -5.74 -78.06 25.90
CA ALA A 101 -4.97 -76.88 26.28
C ALA A 101 -4.02 -76.42 25.15
N LYS A 102 -3.40 -77.34 24.40
CA LYS A 102 -2.58 -77.02 23.22
C LYS A 102 -3.42 -76.48 22.06
N GLU A 103 -4.59 -77.06 21.79
CA GLU A 103 -5.48 -76.61 20.72
C GLU A 103 -6.12 -75.24 21.03
N GLU A 104 -6.47 -74.98 22.30
CA GLU A 104 -6.96 -73.67 22.76
C GLU A 104 -5.84 -72.60 22.75
N ALA A 105 -4.61 -72.96 23.12
CA ALA A 105 -3.46 -72.07 23.02
C ALA A 105 -3.11 -71.74 21.56
N GLU A 106 -3.21 -72.71 20.65
CA GLU A 106 -2.96 -72.50 19.21
C GLU A 106 -4.06 -71.64 18.57
N LYS A 107 -5.34 -71.84 18.93
CA LYS A 107 -6.44 -70.95 18.51
C LYS A 107 -6.27 -69.53 19.02
N LYS A 108 -5.92 -69.33 20.30
CA LYS A 108 -5.64 -68.00 20.86
C LYS A 108 -4.44 -67.34 20.17
N HIS A 109 -3.41 -68.10 19.84
CA HIS A 109 -2.25 -67.55 19.13
C HIS A 109 -2.58 -67.16 17.69
N GLN A 110 -3.38 -67.95 16.97
CA GLN A 110 -3.87 -67.57 15.63
C GLN A 110 -4.80 -66.35 15.64
N GLU A 111 -5.68 -66.24 16.64
CA GLU A 111 -6.60 -65.11 16.79
C GLU A 111 -5.83 -63.82 17.15
N GLU A 112 -4.82 -63.91 18.02
CA GLU A 112 -3.93 -62.79 18.36
C GLU A 112 -3.07 -62.35 17.16
N GLN A 113 -2.55 -63.29 16.36
CA GLN A 113 -1.82 -62.96 15.13
C GLN A 113 -2.72 -62.27 14.09
N LYS A 114 -3.95 -62.77 13.87
CA LYS A 114 -4.93 -62.10 13.00
C LYS A 114 -5.32 -60.71 13.50
N ALA A 115 -5.48 -60.53 14.82
CA ALA A 115 -5.78 -59.23 15.41
C ALA A 115 -4.61 -58.23 15.22
N LYS A 116 -3.36 -58.66 15.45
CA LYS A 116 -2.16 -57.84 15.22
C LYS A 116 -1.96 -57.48 13.75
N GLU A 117 -2.22 -58.41 12.82
CA GLU A 117 -2.14 -58.13 11.39
C GLU A 117 -3.24 -57.15 10.94
N ALA A 118 -4.47 -57.32 11.41
CA ALA A 118 -5.57 -56.39 11.15
C ALA A 118 -5.31 -54.98 11.72
N GLU A 119 -4.72 -54.89 12.91
CA GLU A 119 -4.31 -53.62 13.52
C GLU A 119 -3.17 -52.97 12.74
N LYS A 120 -2.14 -53.72 12.35
CA LYS A 120 -1.04 -53.22 11.53
C LYS A 120 -1.55 -52.69 10.18
N LYS A 121 -2.48 -53.40 9.54
CA LYS A 121 -3.12 -52.98 8.28
C LYS A 121 -3.95 -51.70 8.44
N ARG A 122 -4.66 -51.55 9.56
CA ARG A 122 -5.39 -50.30 9.91
C ARG A 122 -4.44 -49.13 10.18
N GLN A 123 -3.32 -49.36 10.89
CA GLN A 123 -2.31 -48.32 11.14
C GLN A 123 -1.59 -47.88 9.85
N GLU A 124 -1.25 -48.82 8.96
CA GLU A 124 -0.68 -48.51 7.65
C GLU A 124 -1.67 -47.72 6.77
N GLU A 125 -2.96 -48.10 6.77
CA GLU A 125 -4.00 -47.37 6.05
C GLU A 125 -4.22 -45.94 6.60
N GLN A 126 -4.21 -45.76 7.93
CA GLN A 126 -4.29 -44.43 8.54
C GLN A 126 -3.08 -43.56 8.21
N LYS A 127 -1.85 -44.11 8.27
CA LYS A 127 -0.64 -43.39 7.86
C LYS A 127 -0.65 -43.03 6.37
N ALA A 128 -1.13 -43.92 5.51
CA ALA A 128 -1.28 -43.64 4.08
C ALA A 128 -2.29 -42.51 3.82
N LYS A 129 -3.46 -42.54 4.48
CA LYS A 129 -4.47 -41.47 4.39
C LYS A 129 -3.97 -40.12 4.92
N GLU A 130 -3.21 -40.12 6.01
CA GLU A 130 -2.61 -38.89 6.56
C GLU A 130 -1.54 -38.32 5.61
N ALA A 131 -0.67 -39.18 5.07
CA ALA A 131 0.35 -38.77 4.09
C ALA A 131 -0.28 -38.21 2.81
N GLU A 132 -1.36 -38.81 2.32
CA GLU A 132 -2.10 -38.31 1.16
C GLU A 132 -2.76 -36.96 1.44
N LYS A 133 -3.41 -36.80 2.60
CA LYS A 133 -4.00 -35.52 3.01
C LYS A 133 -2.93 -34.41 3.08
N LYS A 134 -1.76 -34.71 3.66
CA LYS A 134 -0.62 -33.77 3.70
C LYS A 134 -0.14 -33.37 2.30
N ARG A 135 -0.03 -34.33 1.37
CA ARG A 135 0.35 -34.06 -0.03
C ARG A 135 -0.68 -33.19 -0.74
N GLN A 136 -1.98 -33.43 -0.53
CA GLN A 136 -3.04 -32.61 -1.12
C GLN A 136 -3.05 -31.18 -0.54
N GLU A 137 -2.84 -31.01 0.77
CA GLU A 137 -2.72 -29.70 1.39
C GLU A 137 -1.49 -28.93 0.88
N GLU A 138 -0.34 -29.59 0.74
CA GLU A 138 0.87 -28.98 0.18
C GLU A 138 0.69 -28.56 -1.29
N GLN A 139 0.04 -29.40 -2.11
CA GLN A 139 -0.27 -29.05 -3.50
C GLN A 139 -1.20 -27.83 -3.59
N LYS A 140 -2.25 -27.77 -2.76
CA LYS A 140 -3.16 -26.61 -2.69
C LYS A 140 -2.44 -25.35 -2.24
N ALA A 141 -1.53 -25.45 -1.27
CA ALA A 141 -0.72 -24.30 -0.82
C ALA A 141 0.19 -23.79 -1.95
N LYS A 142 0.89 -24.69 -2.65
CA LYS A 142 1.75 -24.33 -3.81
C LYS A 142 0.95 -23.71 -4.95
N GLU A 143 -0.24 -24.23 -5.26
CA GLU A 143 -1.11 -23.68 -6.30
C GLU A 143 -1.62 -22.28 -5.92
N ALA A 144 -2.02 -22.08 -4.66
CA ALA A 144 -2.45 -20.77 -4.16
C ALA A 144 -1.30 -19.75 -4.18
N GLU A 145 -0.08 -20.16 -3.81
CA GLU A 145 1.11 -19.32 -3.90
C GLU A 145 1.45 -18.95 -5.34
N LYS A 146 1.39 -19.92 -6.27
CA LYS A 146 1.61 -19.66 -7.70
C LYS A 146 0.60 -18.66 -8.25
N LYS A 147 -0.70 -18.83 -7.94
CA LYS A 147 -1.76 -17.89 -8.34
C LYS A 147 -1.53 -16.49 -7.77
N ARG A 148 -1.10 -16.39 -6.51
CA ARG A 148 -0.76 -15.12 -5.89
C ARG A 148 0.44 -14.45 -6.57
N GLN A 149 1.45 -15.22 -6.94
CA GLN A 149 2.62 -14.70 -7.66
C GLN A 149 2.26 -14.24 -9.08
N GLU A 150 1.41 -14.99 -9.77
CA GLU A 150 0.88 -14.59 -11.09
C GLU A 150 0.07 -13.29 -11.00
N GLU A 151 -0.79 -13.13 -9.99
CA GLU A 151 -1.53 -11.89 -9.75
C GLU A 151 -0.58 -10.71 -9.46
N ILE A 152 0.44 -10.90 -8.61
CA ILE A 152 1.45 -9.88 -8.34
C ILE A 152 2.19 -9.49 -9.63
N ASN A 153 2.58 -10.47 -10.45
CA ASN A 153 3.27 -10.23 -11.72
C ASN A 153 2.38 -9.46 -12.70
N GLN A 154 1.10 -9.81 -12.81
CA GLN A 154 0.13 -9.10 -13.65
C GLN A 154 -0.04 -7.65 -13.18
N LYS A 155 -0.32 -7.43 -11.89
CA LYS A 155 -0.47 -6.08 -11.33
C LYS A 155 0.79 -5.26 -11.46
N THR A 156 1.97 -5.88 -11.31
CA THR A 156 3.26 -5.22 -11.52
C THR A 156 3.45 -4.81 -12.97
N SER A 157 3.06 -5.67 -13.94
CA SER A 157 3.11 -5.33 -15.36
C SER A 157 2.18 -4.16 -15.70
N THR A 158 0.92 -4.22 -15.24
CA THR A 158 -0.04 -3.13 -15.43
C THR A 158 0.46 -1.81 -14.82
N ALA A 159 1.00 -1.86 -13.60
CA ALA A 159 1.56 -0.69 -12.94
C ALA A 159 2.76 -0.11 -13.71
N LYS A 160 3.62 -0.95 -14.29
CA LYS A 160 4.73 -0.51 -15.15
C LYS A 160 4.23 0.25 -16.38
N THR A 161 3.23 -0.29 -17.08
CA THR A 161 2.66 0.37 -18.27
C THR A 161 2.04 1.73 -17.92
N ILE A 162 1.26 1.80 -16.83
CA ILE A 162 0.64 3.06 -16.41
C ILE A 162 1.70 4.07 -15.94
N LEU A 163 2.76 3.60 -15.26
CA LEU A 163 3.88 4.45 -14.86
C LEU A 163 4.62 5.00 -16.09
N GLU A 164 4.88 4.17 -17.10
CA GLU A 164 5.52 4.60 -18.34
C GLU A 164 4.68 5.66 -19.07
N GLN A 165 3.35 5.52 -19.05
CA GLN A 165 2.44 6.56 -19.53
C GLN A 165 2.54 7.87 -18.72
N ALA A 166 2.69 7.77 -17.39
CA ALA A 166 2.88 8.93 -16.52
C ALA A 166 4.26 9.59 -16.70
N GLU A 167 5.29 8.83 -17.05
CA GLU A 167 6.60 9.36 -17.39
C GLU A 167 6.61 10.06 -18.76
N ALA A 168 5.92 9.49 -19.75
CA ALA A 168 5.78 10.10 -21.08
C ALA A 168 4.92 11.38 -21.04
N ASN A 169 3.86 11.38 -20.23
CA ASN A 169 2.95 12.50 -20.05
C ASN A 169 2.79 12.78 -18.56
N PRO A 170 3.69 13.58 -17.95
CA PRO A 170 3.68 13.91 -16.53
C PRO A 170 2.52 14.85 -16.23
N THR A 171 1.34 14.26 -16.01
CA THR A 171 0.12 14.94 -15.58
C THR A 171 -0.35 14.37 -14.25
N ARG A 172 -1.14 15.15 -13.51
CA ARG A 172 -1.67 14.74 -12.21
C ARG A 172 -2.54 13.48 -12.30
N ASP A 173 -3.33 13.37 -13.36
CA ASP A 173 -4.20 12.22 -13.61
C ASP A 173 -3.40 10.94 -13.87
N ASN A 174 -2.38 11.00 -14.74
CA ASN A 174 -1.52 9.85 -15.02
C ASN A 174 -0.71 9.44 -13.79
N TYR A 175 -0.22 10.40 -13.01
CA TYR A 175 0.43 10.16 -11.73
C TYR A 175 -0.49 9.42 -10.76
N ASN A 176 -1.73 9.88 -10.59
CA ASN A 176 -2.69 9.27 -9.67
C ASN A 176 -3.08 7.85 -10.13
N ALA A 177 -3.22 7.63 -11.44
CA ALA A 177 -3.44 6.31 -12.02
C ALA A 177 -2.26 5.36 -11.71
N ALA A 178 -1.02 5.83 -11.92
CA ALA A 178 0.19 5.06 -11.62
C ALA A 178 0.31 4.76 -10.12
N LEU A 179 0.07 5.74 -9.25
CA LEU A 179 0.07 5.59 -7.80
C LEU A 179 -0.93 4.51 -7.37
N SER A 180 -2.16 4.57 -7.89
CA SER A 180 -3.21 3.61 -7.57
C SER A 180 -2.85 2.20 -8.04
N ALA A 181 -2.30 2.06 -9.25
CA ALA A 181 -1.86 0.78 -9.78
C ALA A 181 -0.71 0.18 -8.94
N ILE A 182 0.27 0.99 -8.55
CA ILE A 182 1.41 0.55 -7.72
C ILE A 182 0.94 0.15 -6.31
N GLN A 183 0.01 0.89 -5.70
CA GLN A 183 -0.57 0.55 -4.38
C GLN A 183 -1.39 -0.75 -4.41
N SER A 184 -1.92 -1.14 -5.57
CA SER A 184 -2.68 -2.36 -5.72
C SER A 184 -1.83 -3.64 -5.69
N ILE A 185 -0.50 -3.52 -5.86
CA ILE A 185 0.46 -4.63 -5.87
C ILE A 185 0.62 -5.18 -4.44
N PRO A 186 0.26 -6.45 -4.18
CA PRO A 186 0.50 -7.08 -2.89
C PRO A 186 2.00 -7.12 -2.57
N GLY A 187 2.39 -6.62 -1.39
CA GLY A 187 3.81 -6.50 -1.00
C GLY A 187 4.49 -5.20 -1.46
N GLY A 188 3.81 -4.39 -2.28
CA GLY A 188 4.30 -3.11 -2.77
C GLY A 188 5.44 -3.24 -3.79
N ASN A 189 5.89 -2.09 -4.32
CA ASN A 189 7.04 -2.03 -5.22
C ASN A 189 7.78 -0.69 -5.06
N GLN A 190 8.93 -0.73 -4.37
CA GLN A 190 9.73 0.47 -4.06
C GLN A 190 10.36 1.10 -5.30
N GLU A 191 10.75 0.30 -6.28
CA GLU A 191 11.35 0.79 -7.52
C GLU A 191 10.36 1.67 -8.30
N LEU A 192 9.13 1.18 -8.47
CA LEU A 192 8.07 1.92 -9.16
C LEU A 192 7.67 3.18 -8.38
N LEU A 193 7.64 3.13 -7.05
CA LEU A 193 7.38 4.30 -6.21
C LEU A 193 8.48 5.36 -6.36
N ASN A 194 9.75 4.96 -6.38
CA ASN A 194 10.87 5.91 -6.55
C ASN A 194 10.83 6.58 -7.93
N ARG A 195 10.52 5.83 -8.99
CA ARG A 195 10.29 6.42 -10.33
C ARG A 195 9.12 7.40 -10.32
N LEU A 196 8.04 7.06 -9.64
CA LEU A 196 6.86 7.92 -9.50
C LEU A 196 7.17 9.25 -8.77
N VAL A 197 8.16 9.28 -7.86
CA VAL A 197 8.64 10.53 -7.23
C VAL A 197 9.23 11.49 -8.27
N ASN A 198 9.97 10.97 -9.26
CA ASN A 198 10.50 11.81 -10.33
C ASN A 198 9.37 12.38 -11.20
N VAL A 199 8.33 11.60 -11.48
CA VAL A 199 7.14 12.08 -12.19
C VAL A 199 6.45 13.22 -11.42
N ASP A 200 6.27 13.07 -10.09
CA ASP A 200 5.71 14.15 -9.24
C ASP A 200 6.56 15.42 -9.28
N SER A 201 7.88 15.28 -9.23
CA SER A 201 8.81 16.41 -9.34
C SER A 201 8.67 17.13 -10.69
N THR A 202 8.57 16.38 -11.78
CA THR A 202 8.37 16.94 -13.13
C THR A 202 7.02 17.65 -13.23
N ILE A 203 5.94 17.06 -12.71
CA ILE A 203 4.62 17.69 -12.67
C ILE A 203 4.69 19.04 -11.96
N LYS A 204 5.25 19.07 -10.75
CA LYS A 204 5.40 20.32 -9.97
C LYS A 204 6.21 21.37 -10.70
N SER A 205 7.29 20.96 -11.37
CA SER A 205 8.11 21.87 -12.16
C SER A 205 7.32 22.45 -13.34
N ASN A 206 6.54 21.63 -14.03
CA ASN A 206 5.71 22.07 -15.16
C ASN A 206 4.61 23.03 -14.69
N GLU A 207 3.90 22.67 -13.62
CA GLU A 207 2.85 23.52 -13.02
C GLU A 207 3.42 24.88 -12.56
N ALA A 208 4.62 24.88 -11.95
CA ALA A 208 5.28 26.11 -11.54
C ALA A 208 5.68 26.97 -12.75
N ALA A 209 6.24 26.36 -13.80
CA ALA A 209 6.61 27.06 -15.02
C ALA A 209 5.39 27.64 -15.76
N GLU A 210 4.28 26.91 -15.80
CA GLU A 210 3.02 27.40 -16.35
C GLU A 210 2.43 28.55 -15.53
N ALA A 211 2.46 28.44 -14.19
CA ALA A 211 2.01 29.52 -13.31
C ALA A 211 2.87 30.78 -13.47
N GLU A 212 4.18 30.64 -13.64
CA GLU A 212 5.07 31.77 -13.93
C GLU A 212 4.78 32.39 -15.30
N ARG A 213 4.59 31.58 -16.35
CA ARG A 213 4.19 32.08 -17.68
C ARG A 213 2.87 32.83 -17.63
N GLN A 214 1.86 32.31 -16.91
CA GLN A 214 0.58 33.00 -16.75
C GLN A 214 0.74 34.33 -16.00
N LYS A 215 1.57 34.36 -14.94
CA LYS A 215 1.89 35.62 -14.25
C LYS A 215 2.58 36.63 -15.15
N GLN A 216 3.54 36.18 -15.97
CA GLN A 216 4.24 37.03 -16.93
C GLN A 216 3.29 37.58 -17.99
N GLN A 217 2.45 36.73 -18.57
CA GLN A 217 1.44 37.13 -19.56
C GLN A 217 0.42 38.11 -18.96
N ALA A 218 -0.03 37.88 -17.73
CA ALA A 218 -0.93 38.79 -17.03
C ALA A 218 -0.26 40.14 -16.74
N ALA A 219 1.02 40.13 -16.32
CA ALA A 219 1.78 41.35 -16.08
C ALA A 219 2.05 42.13 -17.38
N GLU A 220 2.35 41.43 -18.48
CA GLU A 220 2.54 42.05 -19.79
C GLU A 220 1.23 42.64 -20.32
N ALA A 221 0.11 41.92 -20.20
CA ALA A 221 -1.20 42.44 -20.57
C ALA A 221 -1.57 43.69 -19.75
N GLN A 222 -1.26 43.70 -18.44
CA GLN A 222 -1.46 44.88 -17.61
C GLN A 222 -0.57 46.06 -18.02
N ARG A 223 0.71 45.81 -18.37
CA ARG A 223 1.61 46.85 -18.88
C ARG A 223 1.11 47.42 -20.21
N GLN A 224 0.72 46.58 -21.15
CA GLN A 224 0.16 47.02 -22.43
C GLN A 224 -1.13 47.83 -22.22
N ALA A 225 -2.01 47.40 -21.31
CA ALA A 225 -3.21 48.16 -20.97
C ALA A 225 -2.88 49.55 -20.35
N GLN A 226 -1.89 49.62 -19.47
CA GLN A 226 -1.43 50.90 -18.90
C GLN A 226 -0.78 51.81 -19.94
N GLU A 227 0.04 51.26 -20.84
CA GLU A 227 0.65 52.02 -21.94
C GLU A 227 -0.41 52.56 -22.91
N GLN A 228 -1.44 51.76 -23.23
CA GLN A 228 -2.56 52.21 -24.04
C GLN A 228 -3.35 53.33 -23.36
N GLN A 229 -3.65 53.18 -22.06
CA GLN A 229 -4.33 54.22 -21.29
C GLN A 229 -3.50 55.50 -21.20
N ALA A 230 -2.18 55.39 -21.00
CA ALA A 230 -1.28 56.54 -20.97
C ALA A 230 -1.20 57.24 -22.34
N ALA A 231 -1.10 56.47 -23.43
CA ALA A 231 -1.10 57.02 -24.78
C ALA A 231 -2.44 57.69 -25.14
N GLU A 232 -3.57 57.12 -24.70
CA GLU A 232 -4.88 57.73 -24.90
C GLU A 232 -5.04 59.02 -24.08
N ALA A 233 -4.59 59.02 -22.82
CA ALA A 233 -4.58 60.22 -21.99
C ALA A 233 -3.70 61.33 -22.59
N GLN A 234 -2.53 60.99 -23.14
CA GLN A 234 -1.69 61.93 -23.88
C GLN A 234 -2.39 62.48 -25.12
N ARG A 235 -3.02 61.64 -25.95
CA ARG A 235 -3.79 62.11 -27.11
C ARG A 235 -4.95 63.02 -26.72
N GLN A 236 -5.67 62.71 -25.63
CA GLN A 236 -6.75 63.56 -25.13
C GLN A 236 -6.21 64.91 -24.62
N ALA A 237 -5.08 64.90 -23.90
CA ALA A 237 -4.42 66.12 -23.45
C ALA A 237 -3.92 66.98 -24.63
N GLU A 238 -3.34 66.38 -25.66
CA GLU A 238 -2.94 67.08 -26.89
C GLU A 238 -4.15 67.67 -27.64
N GLN A 239 -5.25 66.93 -27.77
CA GLN A 239 -6.47 67.45 -28.39
C GLN A 239 -7.06 68.64 -27.62
N GLN A 240 -7.06 68.59 -26.29
CA GLN A 240 -7.50 69.70 -25.45
C GLN A 240 -6.54 70.91 -25.56
N ASN A 241 -5.23 70.67 -25.48
CA ASN A 241 -4.23 71.74 -25.56
C ASN A 241 -4.19 72.39 -26.94
N ASN A 242 -4.51 71.63 -28.00
CA ASN A 242 -4.57 72.20 -29.34
C ASN A 242 -5.90 72.91 -29.61
N SER A 243 -6.97 72.78 -28.81
CA SER A 243 -8.25 73.44 -29.08
C SER A 243 -8.21 74.95 -28.86
N TYR A 244 -8.80 75.72 -29.78
CA TYR A 244 -9.00 77.16 -29.58
C TYR A 244 -10.07 77.41 -28.48
N THR A 245 -9.98 78.57 -27.85
CA THR A 245 -10.94 79.03 -26.82
C THR A 245 -11.78 80.19 -27.35
N VAL A 246 -12.91 80.51 -26.70
CA VAL A 246 -13.79 81.61 -27.11
C VAL A 246 -13.83 82.66 -26.01
N ASP A 247 -13.52 83.91 -26.37
CA ASP A 247 -13.63 85.09 -25.51
C ASP A 247 -14.50 86.15 -26.22
N GLY A 248 -15.73 86.30 -25.76
CA GLY A 248 -16.74 87.14 -26.40
C GLY A 248 -17.06 86.68 -27.83
N GLN A 249 -16.67 87.46 -28.83
CA GLN A 249 -16.86 87.16 -30.26
C GLN A 249 -15.61 86.57 -30.93
N TRP A 250 -14.52 86.40 -30.19
CA TRP A 250 -13.24 85.95 -30.73
C TRP A 250 -12.99 84.49 -30.38
N SER A 251 -12.65 83.71 -31.39
CA SER A 251 -11.98 82.42 -31.25
C SER A 251 -10.47 82.67 -31.16
N ILE A 252 -9.85 82.29 -30.06
CA ILE A 252 -8.44 82.52 -29.75
C ILE A 252 -7.69 81.19 -29.89
N ALA A 253 -6.69 81.16 -30.77
CA ALA A 253 -5.88 79.98 -31.01
C ALA A 253 -5.13 79.56 -29.74
N ALA A 254 -4.97 78.25 -29.56
CA ALA A 254 -4.18 77.72 -28.46
C ALA A 254 -2.69 78.07 -28.61
N ASN A 255 -1.92 77.85 -27.55
CA ASN A 255 -0.48 78.09 -27.59
C ASN A 255 0.18 77.21 -28.67
N GLY A 256 0.95 77.83 -29.57
CA GLY A 256 1.57 77.15 -30.71
C GLY A 256 0.63 76.85 -31.89
N MET A 257 -0.64 77.23 -31.81
CA MET A 257 -1.63 77.08 -32.88
C MET A 257 -1.99 78.44 -33.50
N VAL A 258 -2.43 78.44 -34.75
CA VAL A 258 -2.81 79.64 -35.50
C VAL A 258 -3.99 79.39 -36.43
N PHE A 259 -4.70 80.46 -36.78
CA PHE A 259 -5.71 80.47 -37.84
C PHE A 259 -5.07 80.98 -39.15
N ALA A 260 -4.73 80.07 -40.06
CA ALA A 260 -4.13 80.38 -41.35
C ALA A 260 -5.20 80.58 -42.44
N ARG A 261 -4.96 81.50 -43.37
CA ARG A 261 -5.89 81.83 -44.46
C ARG A 261 -5.19 81.74 -45.82
N SER A 262 -5.57 80.76 -46.63
CA SER A 262 -4.89 80.40 -47.89
C SER A 262 -4.90 81.51 -48.94
N ASP A 263 -5.93 82.35 -48.96
CA ASP A 263 -6.06 83.45 -49.93
C ASP A 263 -5.04 84.59 -49.75
N SER A 264 -4.58 84.80 -48.53
CA SER A 264 -3.71 85.91 -48.14
C SER A 264 -2.31 85.47 -47.74
N GLY A 265 -2.11 84.16 -47.55
CA GLY A 265 -0.84 83.61 -47.05
C GLY A 265 -0.50 84.13 -45.64
N LYS A 266 -1.52 84.48 -44.85
CA LYS A 266 -1.37 85.02 -43.49
C LYS A 266 -1.99 84.12 -42.43
N TYR A 267 -1.41 84.16 -41.24
CA TYR A 267 -2.02 83.57 -40.04
C TYR A 267 -2.25 84.58 -38.92
N TYR A 268 -3.20 84.23 -38.05
CA TYR A 268 -3.75 85.08 -36.99
C TYR A 268 -3.82 84.31 -35.67
N SER A 269 -3.68 85.02 -34.54
CA SER A 269 -3.84 84.44 -33.20
C SER A 269 -5.31 84.35 -32.77
N ARG A 270 -6.19 85.19 -33.35
CA ARG A 270 -7.62 85.17 -33.04
C ARG A 270 -8.48 85.65 -34.21
N VAL A 271 -9.65 85.04 -34.38
CA VAL A 271 -10.60 85.31 -35.48
C VAL A 271 -12.05 85.28 -34.98
N THR A 272 -12.96 85.99 -35.62
CA THR A 272 -14.39 86.00 -35.22
C THR A 272 -15.21 84.88 -35.87
N ASN A 273 -14.73 84.31 -36.98
CA ASN A 273 -15.34 83.17 -37.65
C ASN A 273 -14.26 82.12 -37.98
N PRO A 274 -13.95 81.19 -37.06
CA PRO A 274 -12.86 80.22 -37.22
C PRO A 274 -13.06 79.26 -38.40
N ASN A 275 -14.30 79.01 -38.82
CA ASN A 275 -14.61 78.12 -39.95
C ASN A 275 -14.08 78.63 -41.30
N ASN A 276 -13.75 79.92 -41.40
CA ASN A 276 -13.16 80.51 -42.60
C ASN A 276 -11.62 80.38 -42.65
N TYR A 277 -11.02 79.73 -41.66
CA TYR A 277 -9.58 79.61 -41.50
C TYR A 277 -9.20 78.14 -41.31
N GLN A 278 -7.98 77.80 -41.74
CA GLN A 278 -7.38 76.52 -41.42
C GLN A 278 -6.68 76.64 -40.07
N TYR A 279 -7.07 75.80 -39.12
CA TYR A 279 -6.48 75.78 -37.80
C TYR A 279 -5.35 74.74 -37.77
N MET A 280 -4.11 75.21 -37.56
CA MET A 280 -2.90 74.39 -37.65
C MET A 280 -1.84 74.89 -36.69
N THR A 281 -0.76 74.12 -36.51
CA THR A 281 0.38 74.60 -35.71
C THR A 281 1.05 75.79 -36.41
N GLN A 282 1.64 76.70 -35.64
CA GLN A 282 2.40 77.81 -36.21
C GLN A 282 3.55 77.32 -37.10
N ILE A 283 4.20 76.21 -36.69
CA ILE A 283 5.31 75.59 -37.44
C ILE A 283 4.82 75.10 -38.80
N ASP A 284 3.67 74.42 -38.86
CA ASP A 284 3.09 73.97 -40.13
C ASP A 284 2.70 75.14 -41.02
N ALA A 285 2.18 76.22 -40.43
CA ALA A 285 1.86 77.44 -41.16
C ALA A 285 3.12 78.10 -41.74
N ASP A 286 4.19 78.24 -40.95
CA ASP A 286 5.46 78.81 -41.40
C ASP A 286 6.07 77.95 -42.54
N ASN A 287 6.06 76.62 -42.40
CA ASN A 287 6.56 75.67 -43.41
C ASN A 287 5.73 75.69 -44.70
N ALA A 288 4.43 75.93 -44.60
CA ALA A 288 3.53 76.08 -45.75
C ALA A 288 3.61 77.48 -46.40
N GLY A 289 4.52 78.35 -45.94
CA GLY A 289 4.76 79.68 -46.50
C GLY A 289 3.79 80.76 -46.01
N TYR A 290 2.99 80.46 -44.99
CA TYR A 290 2.21 81.49 -44.31
C TYR A 290 3.11 82.38 -43.45
N SER A 291 2.71 83.61 -43.24
CA SER A 291 3.43 84.57 -42.39
C SER A 291 2.48 85.26 -41.42
N ARG A 292 2.98 85.63 -40.24
CA ARG A 292 2.17 86.37 -39.26
C ARG A 292 1.67 87.69 -39.85
N ALA A 293 0.38 87.98 -39.69
CA ALA A 293 -0.16 89.25 -40.14
C ALA A 293 0.50 90.43 -39.40
N PRO A 294 1.01 91.46 -40.10
CA PRO A 294 1.67 92.60 -39.44
C PRO A 294 0.68 93.51 -38.69
N ARG A 295 -0.59 93.50 -39.10
CA ARG A 295 -1.70 94.24 -38.47
C ARG A 295 -2.99 93.42 -38.51
N GLY A 296 -3.84 93.60 -37.52
CA GLY A 296 -5.18 92.98 -37.47
C GLY A 296 -6.27 93.88 -38.07
N ASN A 297 -7.46 93.32 -38.25
CA ASN A 297 -8.69 94.01 -38.64
C ASN A 297 -9.85 93.65 -37.69
N GLN A 298 -11.09 93.97 -38.08
CA GLN A 298 -12.29 93.70 -37.27
C GLN A 298 -12.64 92.20 -37.15
N TYR A 299 -12.09 91.35 -38.03
CA TYR A 299 -12.45 89.93 -38.14
C TYR A 299 -11.30 88.98 -37.76
N ALA A 300 -10.05 89.45 -37.80
CA ALA A 300 -8.84 88.66 -37.53
C ALA A 300 -7.72 89.53 -36.94
N ARG A 301 -7.00 89.04 -35.93
CA ARG A 301 -5.90 89.78 -35.28
C ARG A 301 -4.68 88.87 -35.05
N PRO A 302 -3.45 89.40 -35.22
CA PRO A 302 -2.21 88.64 -35.05
C PRO A 302 -1.91 88.28 -33.60
#